data_AF-A0A7C0YVX2-F1
#
_entry.id   AF-A0A7C0YVX2-F1
#
_cell.length_a   1.000
_cell.length_b   1.000
_cell.length_c   1.000
_cell.angle_alpha   90.00
_cell.angle_beta   90.00
_cell.angle_gamma   90.00
#
_symmetry.space_group_name_H-M   'P 1'
#
loop_
_entity.id
_entity.type
_entity.pdbx_description
1 polymer ?
#
loop_
_entity_poly.entity_id
_entity_poly.type
_entity_poly.pdbx_seq_one_letter_code
_entity_poly.pdbx_strand_id
1 'polypeptide(L)'
;MPEEEKKEEVKEEGEEKVSEEEKEAPEEEIKPEIPESLEKWVPKTELGKKVFNGEITDINQILEQGIKIREPEIVDKLLPDLKHELILIGGRTGKGGGIQRIPIRITAKVTKSGKRFNYGAFVVVGNEDGIVGIGMGKAKEPRLAIEKALRRAKLNLIKVKRGCGSWECSCGEEHSIPYKTEGKCGSVRVVLMPAPKGVGLVCDDESKKLFRLAGIKDIWVKTFGATYTRFSLIRAMFNALKNLYLYDRG
;
A
#
# COMPACT_ATOMS: atom_id res chain seq x y z
N MET A 1 -33.21 -17.46 82.48
CA MET A 1 -33.08 -18.87 82.05
C MET A 1 -34.31 -19.19 81.22
N PRO A 2 -34.24 -19.74 79.99
CA PRO A 2 -33.14 -20.00 79.03
C PRO A 2 -33.25 -19.09 77.76
N GLU A 3 -32.19 -18.69 77.05
CA GLU A 3 -31.40 -19.33 75.94
C GLU A 3 -32.17 -19.48 74.60
N GLU A 4 -31.84 -18.65 73.60
CA GLU A 4 -31.04 -18.92 72.36
C GLU A 4 -31.97 -19.35 71.20
N GLU A 5 -31.84 -18.91 69.94
CA GLU A 5 -30.67 -18.92 69.04
C GLU A 5 -30.74 -17.81 67.95
N LYS A 6 -29.57 -17.51 67.36
CA LYS A 6 -29.33 -16.61 66.22
C LYS A 6 -29.57 -17.30 64.85
N LYS A 7 -29.84 -16.48 63.82
CA LYS A 7 -29.37 -16.51 62.40
C LYS A 7 -30.34 -15.62 61.59
N GLU A 8 -30.01 -14.82 60.59
CA GLU A 8 -28.82 -14.59 59.76
C GLU A 8 -29.05 -13.21 59.09
N GLU A 9 -28.01 -12.41 58.92
CA GLU A 9 -28.07 -11.12 58.23
C GLU A 9 -28.03 -11.31 56.70
N VAL A 10 -28.93 -10.64 55.98
CA VAL A 10 -28.75 -10.27 54.57
C VAL A 10 -28.99 -8.76 54.49
N LYS A 11 -27.92 -7.99 54.26
CA LYS A 11 -27.97 -6.55 54.01
C LYS A 11 -28.13 -6.35 52.51
N GLU A 12 -29.28 -5.80 52.10
CA GLU A 12 -29.43 -5.09 50.84
C GLU A 12 -28.93 -3.65 51.06
N GLU A 13 -27.80 -3.28 50.44
CA GLU A 13 -27.37 -1.90 50.35
C GLU A 13 -27.87 -1.30 49.03
N GLY A 14 -28.68 -0.26 49.16
CA GLY A 14 -29.34 0.44 48.06
C GLY A 14 -28.38 1.24 47.18
N GLU A 15 -28.79 1.36 45.93
CA GLU A 15 -28.14 2.14 44.87
C GLU A 15 -28.07 3.63 45.22
N GLU A 16 -26.85 4.14 45.36
CA GLU A 16 -26.55 5.56 45.45
C GLU A 16 -26.32 6.10 44.03
N LYS A 17 -27.28 6.88 43.53
CA LYS A 17 -27.19 7.55 42.22
C LYS A 17 -26.21 8.72 42.29
N VAL A 18 -25.00 8.52 41.79
CA VAL A 18 -24.06 9.61 41.45
C VAL A 18 -24.41 10.09 40.05
N SER A 19 -24.91 11.32 39.95
CA SER A 19 -25.05 12.04 38.68
C SER A 19 -23.68 12.49 38.21
N GLU A 20 -23.07 11.73 37.31
CA GLU A 20 -21.87 12.14 36.59
C GLU A 20 -22.26 13.21 35.56
N GLU A 21 -21.87 14.46 35.82
CA GLU A 21 -21.74 15.48 34.79
C GLU A 21 -20.65 15.03 33.81
N GLU A 22 -21.07 14.53 32.64
CA GLU A 22 -20.18 14.32 31.49
C GLU A 22 -19.60 15.68 31.07
N LYS A 23 -18.41 15.99 31.57
CA LYS A 23 -17.57 17.04 31.00
C LYS A 23 -17.04 16.52 29.67
N GLU A 24 -17.70 16.89 28.58
CA GLU A 24 -17.16 16.81 27.24
C GLU A 24 -15.76 17.43 27.23
N ALA A 25 -14.74 16.60 27.03
CA ALA A 25 -13.39 17.06 26.84
C ALA A 25 -13.36 17.97 25.60
N PRO A 26 -12.61 19.09 25.61
CA PRO A 26 -12.49 19.92 24.42
C PRO A 26 -11.89 19.06 23.30
N GLU A 27 -12.59 18.97 22.17
CA GLU A 27 -12.04 18.40 20.94
C GLU A 27 -10.74 19.15 20.63
N GLU A 28 -9.60 18.55 20.92
CA GLU A 28 -8.32 19.04 20.46
C GLU A 28 -8.37 19.07 18.94
N GLU A 29 -8.42 20.26 18.35
CA GLU A 29 -8.20 20.43 16.91
C GLU A 29 -6.82 19.87 16.58
N ILE A 30 -6.78 18.61 16.13
CA ILE A 30 -5.57 17.95 15.66
C ILE A 30 -5.15 18.72 14.41
N LYS A 31 -4.23 19.67 14.58
CA LYS A 31 -3.57 20.34 13.46
C LYS A 31 -2.95 19.23 12.60
N PRO A 32 -3.23 19.18 11.29
CA PRO A 32 -2.66 18.14 10.45
C PRO A 32 -1.14 18.23 10.54
N GLU A 33 -0.51 17.18 11.06
CA GLU A 33 0.94 17.09 11.14
C GLU A 33 1.50 17.13 9.72
N ILE A 34 2.04 18.29 9.33
CA ILE A 34 2.74 18.43 8.07
C ILE A 34 3.98 17.54 8.17
N PRO A 35 4.22 16.61 7.23
CA PRO A 35 5.37 15.74 7.30
C PRO A 35 6.65 16.59 7.28
N GLU A 36 7.56 16.32 8.22
CA GLU A 36 8.83 17.03 8.44
C GLU A 36 9.68 17.21 7.15
N SER A 37 9.47 16.33 6.17
CA SER A 37 10.10 16.40 4.85
C SER A 37 9.69 17.62 4.02
N LEU A 38 8.46 18.12 4.17
CA LEU A 38 7.95 19.26 3.40
C LEU A 38 8.49 20.60 3.93
N GLU A 39 8.69 20.72 5.24
CA GLU A 39 9.24 21.94 5.85
C GLU A 39 10.68 22.23 5.39
N LYS A 40 11.44 21.17 5.11
CA LYS A 40 12.85 21.25 4.67
C LYS A 40 12.99 21.23 3.14
N TRP A 41 11.89 21.19 2.39
CA TRP A 41 11.95 20.98 0.95
C TRP A 41 12.27 22.28 0.19
N VAL A 42 13.45 22.31 -0.43
CA VAL A 42 13.82 23.32 -1.42
C VAL A 42 13.79 22.69 -2.81
N PRO A 43 12.82 23.06 -3.68
CA PRO A 43 12.65 22.42 -4.98
C PRO A 43 13.82 22.73 -5.91
N LYS A 44 14.41 21.69 -6.50
CA LYS A 44 15.51 21.82 -7.47
C LYS A 44 15.04 21.71 -8.91
N THR A 45 13.95 20.97 -9.15
CA THR A 45 13.42 20.78 -10.51
C THR A 45 12.41 21.86 -10.88
N GLU A 46 12.24 22.10 -12.19
CA GLU A 46 11.19 23.01 -12.68
C GLU A 46 9.79 22.54 -12.24
N LEU A 47 9.53 21.24 -12.34
CA LEU A 47 8.27 20.65 -11.85
C LEU A 47 8.10 20.90 -10.34
N GLY A 48 9.15 20.69 -9.57
CA GLY A 48 9.15 20.97 -8.13
C GLY A 48 8.84 22.43 -7.82
N LYS A 49 9.41 23.38 -8.57
CA LYS A 49 9.11 24.82 -8.41
C LYS A 49 7.66 25.14 -8.72
N LYS A 50 7.11 24.60 -9.83
CA LYS A 50 5.69 24.81 -10.20
C LYS A 50 4.74 24.27 -9.14
N VAL A 51 5.00 23.07 -8.63
CA VAL A 51 4.21 22.45 -7.55
C VAL A 51 4.39 23.21 -6.23
N PHE A 52 5.61 23.66 -5.92
CA PHE A 52 5.89 24.46 -4.73
C PHE A 52 5.15 25.80 -4.75
N ASN A 53 5.13 26.47 -5.90
CA ASN A 53 4.40 27.73 -6.12
C ASN A 53 2.87 27.54 -6.18
N GLY A 54 2.37 26.31 -6.32
CA GLY A 54 0.95 26.01 -6.43
C GLY A 54 0.38 26.17 -7.84
N GLU A 55 1.21 26.25 -8.88
CA GLU A 55 0.77 26.30 -10.27
C GLU A 55 0.16 24.97 -10.73
N ILE A 56 0.60 23.86 -10.15
CA ILE A 56 0.08 22.51 -10.40
C ILE A 56 -0.43 21.97 -9.07
N THR A 57 -1.75 21.77 -8.98
CA THR A 57 -2.43 21.18 -7.81
C THR A 57 -2.72 19.70 -8.00
N ASP A 58 -2.82 19.25 -9.26
CA ASP A 58 -3.31 17.92 -9.57
C ASP A 58 -2.18 17.03 -10.10
N ILE A 59 -1.94 15.91 -9.42
CA ILE A 59 -0.96 14.92 -9.86
C ILE A 59 -1.34 14.25 -11.19
N ASN A 60 -2.64 14.17 -11.50
CA ASN A 60 -3.14 13.60 -12.74
C ASN A 60 -2.59 14.34 -13.97
N GLN A 61 -2.48 15.67 -13.89
CA GLN A 61 -1.92 16.50 -14.96
C GLN A 61 -0.47 16.10 -15.28
N ILE A 62 0.34 15.84 -14.24
CA ILE A 62 1.74 15.43 -14.37
C ILE A 62 1.83 14.04 -15.02
N LEU A 63 0.99 13.11 -14.56
CA LEU A 63 1.00 11.72 -15.03
C LEU A 63 0.51 11.59 -16.49
N GLU A 64 -0.50 12.37 -16.88
CA GLU A 64 -1.05 12.36 -18.24
C GLU A 64 -0.09 13.01 -19.25
N GLN A 65 0.58 14.10 -18.86
CA GLN A 65 1.66 14.69 -19.65
C GLN A 65 2.89 13.79 -19.77
N GLY A 66 2.98 12.73 -18.95
CA GLY A 66 4.11 11.81 -18.95
C GLY A 66 5.39 12.43 -18.39
N ILE A 67 5.29 13.52 -17.62
CA ILE A 67 6.44 14.16 -17.01
C ILE A 67 6.96 13.27 -15.89
N LYS A 68 8.27 13.01 -15.90
CA LYS A 68 8.90 12.15 -14.90
C LYS A 68 9.12 12.90 -13.58
N ILE A 69 8.52 12.39 -12.51
CA ILE A 69 8.75 12.88 -11.15
C ILE A 69 10.17 12.47 -10.70
N ARG A 70 10.95 13.44 -10.20
CA ARG A 70 12.33 13.21 -9.70
C ARG A 70 12.49 13.52 -8.21
N GLU A 71 11.58 14.28 -7.63
CA GLU A 71 11.54 14.67 -6.23
C GLU A 71 10.33 13.98 -5.57
N PRO A 72 10.52 13.12 -4.55
CA PRO A 72 9.40 12.47 -3.86
C PRO A 72 8.50 13.46 -3.14
N GLU A 73 9.03 14.61 -2.73
CA GLU A 73 8.32 15.65 -1.97
C GLU A 73 7.17 16.27 -2.79
N ILE A 74 7.29 16.24 -4.12
CA ILE A 74 6.19 16.62 -5.04
C ILE A 74 4.95 15.78 -4.77
N VAL A 75 5.12 14.48 -4.57
CA VAL A 75 4.01 13.56 -4.30
C VAL A 75 3.43 13.84 -2.92
N ASP A 76 4.28 14.12 -1.93
CA ASP A 76 3.86 14.38 -0.56
C ASP A 76 3.02 15.65 -0.43
N LYS A 77 3.29 16.66 -1.28
CA LYS A 77 2.48 17.86 -1.37
C LYS A 77 1.16 17.65 -2.12
N LEU A 78 1.18 16.88 -3.21
CA LEU A 78 0.00 16.68 -4.09
C LEU A 78 -0.97 15.61 -3.58
N LEU A 79 -0.48 14.62 -2.82
CA LEU A 79 -1.24 13.49 -2.29
C LEU A 79 -0.84 13.23 -0.83
N PRO A 80 -1.37 14.01 0.13
CA PRO A 80 -1.07 13.81 1.55
C PRO A 80 -1.60 12.48 2.09
N ASP A 81 -2.73 11.98 1.58
CA ASP A 81 -3.41 10.76 2.04
C ASP A 81 -2.84 9.47 1.43
N LEU A 82 -1.62 9.51 0.89
CA LEU A 82 -1.01 8.38 0.19
C LEU A 82 -0.68 7.24 1.17
N LYS A 83 -1.44 6.14 1.07
CA LYS A 83 -1.22 4.92 1.84
C LYS A 83 -0.03 4.14 1.28
N HIS A 84 0.63 3.38 2.15
CA HIS A 84 1.72 2.50 1.76
C HIS A 84 1.63 1.15 2.48
N GLU A 85 1.96 0.08 1.77
CA GLU A 85 2.03 -1.27 2.32
C GLU A 85 3.36 -1.94 1.98
N LEU A 86 3.87 -2.74 2.94
CA LEU A 86 5.07 -3.55 2.76
C LEU A 86 4.70 -4.90 2.17
N ILE A 87 5.46 -5.30 1.15
CA ILE A 87 5.36 -6.63 0.56
C ILE A 87 6.30 -7.60 1.28
N LEU A 88 5.78 -8.78 1.61
CA LEU A 88 6.54 -9.86 2.24
C LEU A 88 7.49 -10.53 1.25
N ILE A 89 8.66 -9.94 1.00
CA ILE A 89 9.65 -10.47 0.04
C ILE A 89 10.71 -11.39 0.66
N GLY A 90 10.79 -11.41 1.99
CA GLY A 90 11.73 -12.21 2.78
C GLY A 90 11.10 -13.49 3.33
N GLY A 91 11.95 -14.31 3.92
CA GLY A 91 11.53 -15.51 4.61
C GLY A 91 12.63 -16.03 5.52
N ARG A 92 12.24 -16.58 6.67
CA ARG A 92 13.10 -17.42 7.50
C ARG A 92 12.52 -18.83 7.51
N THR A 93 13.39 -19.83 7.41
CA THR A 93 12.99 -21.22 7.59
C THR A 93 12.64 -21.42 9.06
N GLY A 94 11.39 -21.78 9.34
CA GLY A 94 10.93 -22.13 10.67
C GLY A 94 11.43 -23.52 11.08
N LYS A 95 11.30 -23.84 12.37
CA LYS A 95 11.76 -25.12 12.95
C LYS A 95 11.10 -26.36 12.32
N GLY A 96 9.95 -26.21 11.65
CA GLY A 96 9.22 -27.29 10.95
C GLY A 96 9.30 -27.24 9.42
N GLY A 97 10.30 -26.60 8.83
CA GLY A 97 10.50 -26.56 7.37
C GLY A 97 9.61 -25.56 6.61
N GLY A 98 8.58 -25.00 7.26
CA GLY A 98 7.78 -23.89 6.71
C GLY A 98 8.58 -22.58 6.61
N ILE A 99 8.20 -21.69 5.69
CA ILE A 99 8.84 -20.38 5.53
C ILE A 99 7.97 -19.32 6.21
N GLN A 100 8.45 -18.74 7.31
CA GLN A 100 7.83 -17.56 7.90
C GLN A 100 8.20 -16.34 7.06
N ARG A 101 7.20 -15.71 6.43
CA ARG A 101 7.39 -14.58 5.52
C ARG A 101 7.58 -13.27 6.31
N ILE A 102 8.51 -12.43 5.83
CA ILE A 102 8.93 -11.18 6.49
C ILE A 102 9.02 -10.10 5.40
N PRO A 103 8.69 -8.82 5.68
CA PRO A 103 8.78 -7.73 4.69
C PRO A 103 10.21 -7.44 4.22
N ILE A 104 11.20 -7.87 4.98
CA ILE A 104 12.61 -7.58 4.71
C ILE A 104 13.31 -8.82 4.15
N ARG A 105 13.93 -8.67 2.99
CA ARG A 105 14.82 -9.68 2.42
C ARG A 105 16.26 -9.43 2.86
N ILE A 106 16.88 -10.43 3.47
CA ILE A 106 18.30 -10.38 3.86
C ILE A 106 19.12 -11.01 2.73
N THR A 107 20.16 -10.33 2.27
CA THR A 107 21.10 -10.85 1.28
C THR A 107 22.52 -10.67 1.79
N ALA A 108 23.34 -11.72 1.73
CA ALA A 108 24.72 -11.70 2.20
C ALA A 108 25.69 -11.79 1.02
N LYS A 109 26.74 -10.96 1.03
CA LYS A 109 27.94 -11.15 0.20
C LYS A 109 29.03 -11.78 1.08
N VAL A 110 29.52 -12.95 0.67
CA VAL A 110 30.64 -13.61 1.37
C VAL A 110 31.95 -12.91 0.97
N THR A 111 32.79 -12.62 1.96
CA THR A 111 34.12 -12.03 1.79
C THR A 111 35.13 -12.83 2.61
N LYS A 112 36.44 -12.62 2.36
CA LYS A 112 37.51 -13.30 3.11
C LYS A 112 37.38 -13.08 4.64
N SER A 113 36.92 -11.90 5.05
CA SER A 113 36.74 -11.52 6.45
C SER A 113 35.31 -11.74 6.98
N GLY A 114 34.51 -12.60 6.33
CA GLY A 114 33.15 -12.94 6.78
C GLY A 114 32.03 -12.50 5.84
N LYS A 115 30.79 -12.48 6.32
CA LYS A 115 29.59 -12.17 5.52
C LYS A 115 29.15 -10.71 5.72
N ARG A 116 29.02 -9.96 4.63
CA ARG A 116 28.43 -8.61 4.63
C ARG A 116 26.95 -8.68 4.27
N PHE A 117 26.08 -8.36 5.22
CA PHE A 117 24.63 -8.38 5.03
C PHE A 117 24.12 -7.08 4.42
N ASN A 118 23.06 -7.20 3.62
CA ASN A 118 22.27 -6.09 3.13
C ASN A 118 20.79 -6.45 3.26
N TYR A 119 19.97 -5.46 3.54
CA TYR A 119 18.54 -5.58 3.70
C TYR A 119 17.84 -4.94 2.51
N GLY A 120 16.93 -5.67 1.89
CA GLY A 120 16.05 -5.21 0.84
C GLY A 120 14.62 -5.11 1.35
N ALA A 121 13.91 -4.07 0.91
CA ALA A 121 12.49 -3.88 1.14
C ALA A 121 11.78 -3.60 -0.18
N PHE A 122 10.53 -4.02 -0.28
CA PHE A 122 9.67 -3.75 -1.43
C PHE A 122 8.33 -3.19 -0.92
N VAL A 123 7.94 -2.06 -1.48
CA VAL A 123 6.82 -1.24 -1.01
C VAL A 123 5.89 -0.98 -2.19
N VAL A 124 4.60 -1.01 -1.91
CA VAL A 124 3.56 -0.48 -2.78
C VAL A 124 2.98 0.76 -2.12
N VAL A 125 2.75 1.82 -2.89
CA VAL A 125 2.07 3.04 -2.46
C VAL A 125 0.86 3.27 -3.35
N GLY A 126 -0.21 3.85 -2.82
CA GLY A 126 -1.38 4.22 -3.61
C GLY A 126 -2.44 4.95 -2.81
N ASN A 127 -3.36 5.59 -3.52
CA ASN A 127 -4.44 6.41 -2.95
C ASN A 127 -5.81 5.71 -2.99
N GLU A 128 -5.86 4.42 -3.32
CA GLU A 128 -7.11 3.65 -3.53
C GLU A 128 -8.02 4.22 -4.63
N ASP A 129 -7.53 5.20 -5.39
CA ASP A 129 -8.28 5.91 -6.42
C ASP A 129 -7.49 5.97 -7.73
N GLY A 130 -7.05 4.80 -8.20
CA GLY A 130 -6.41 4.66 -9.49
C GLY A 130 -4.97 5.19 -9.56
N ILE A 131 -4.34 5.64 -8.47
CA ILE A 131 -2.92 6.00 -8.47
C ILE A 131 -2.15 4.98 -7.64
N VAL A 132 -1.15 4.35 -8.24
CA VAL A 132 -0.34 3.33 -7.57
C VAL A 132 1.13 3.45 -7.98
N GLY A 133 2.04 3.13 -7.07
CA GLY A 133 3.47 3.09 -7.32
C GLY A 133 4.13 1.93 -6.61
N ILE A 134 5.24 1.46 -7.17
CA ILE A 134 6.05 0.40 -6.56
C ILE A 134 7.50 0.82 -6.42
N GLY A 135 8.13 0.44 -5.31
CA GLY A 135 9.49 0.83 -4.99
C GLY A 135 10.27 -0.28 -4.32
N MET A 136 11.53 -0.43 -4.71
CA MET A 136 12.48 -1.32 -4.03
C MET A 136 13.63 -0.50 -3.47
N GLY A 137 13.98 -0.78 -2.22
CA GLY A 137 15.11 -0.16 -1.53
C GLY A 137 16.06 -1.22 -1.01
N LYS A 138 17.35 -0.90 -0.98
CA LYS A 138 18.39 -1.74 -0.38
C LYS A 138 19.34 -0.88 0.45
N ALA A 139 19.64 -1.32 1.66
CA ALA A 139 20.54 -0.62 2.57
C ALA A 139 21.25 -1.58 3.53
N LYS A 140 22.20 -1.04 4.30
CA LYS A 140 22.87 -1.76 5.39
C LYS A 140 21.98 -1.94 6.62
N GLU A 141 20.95 -1.12 6.75
CA GLU A 141 19.98 -1.17 7.84
C GLU A 141 18.56 -1.37 7.29
N PRO A 142 17.68 -2.09 8.00
CA PRO A 142 16.32 -2.35 7.54
C PRO A 142 15.45 -1.09 7.38
N ARG A 143 15.48 -0.17 8.37
CA ARG A 143 14.65 1.06 8.34
C ARG A 143 14.99 1.92 7.12
N LEU A 144 16.29 2.16 6.90
CA LEU A 144 16.78 2.89 5.73
C LEU A 144 16.43 2.20 4.40
N ALA A 145 16.33 0.86 4.37
CA ALA A 145 15.90 0.15 3.17
C ALA A 145 14.41 0.42 2.85
N ILE A 146 13.56 0.48 3.88
CA ILE A 146 12.13 0.79 3.74
C ILE A 146 11.95 2.24 3.29
N GLU A 147 12.63 3.20 3.90
CA GLU A 147 12.57 4.61 3.52
C GLU A 147 13.01 4.83 2.06
N LYS A 148 14.10 4.18 1.63
CA LYS A 148 14.54 4.20 0.23
C LYS A 148 13.52 3.57 -0.72
N ALA A 149 12.82 2.52 -0.27
CA ALA A 149 11.78 1.88 -1.06
C ALA A 149 10.56 2.79 -1.21
N LEU A 150 10.11 3.44 -0.12
CA LEU A 150 9.05 4.44 -0.12
C LEU A 150 9.37 5.62 -1.07
N ARG A 151 10.56 6.21 -0.92
CA ARG A 151 11.04 7.28 -1.82
C ARG A 151 10.97 6.84 -3.28
N ARG A 152 11.42 5.63 -3.58
CA ARG A 152 11.39 5.10 -4.95
C ARG A 152 9.98 4.78 -5.44
N ALA A 153 9.07 4.39 -4.54
CA ALA A 153 7.68 4.10 -4.90
C ALA A 153 6.95 5.38 -5.31
N LYS A 154 7.11 6.48 -4.56
CA LYS A 154 6.59 7.82 -4.89
C LYS A 154 7.09 8.32 -6.24
N LEU A 155 8.35 8.04 -6.58
CA LEU A 155 8.90 8.42 -7.90
C LEU A 155 8.39 7.57 -9.07
N ASN A 156 7.84 6.38 -8.81
CA ASN A 156 7.33 5.47 -9.83
C ASN A 156 5.81 5.30 -9.72
N LEU A 157 5.10 6.41 -9.57
CA LEU A 157 3.64 6.42 -9.65
C LEU A 157 3.17 6.23 -11.09
N ILE A 158 2.07 5.49 -11.24
CA ILE A 158 1.31 5.38 -12.46
C ILE A 158 -0.15 5.66 -12.13
N LYS A 159 -0.85 6.25 -13.09
CA LYS A 159 -2.30 6.22 -13.12
C LYS A 159 -2.73 4.84 -13.64
N VAL A 160 -3.79 4.28 -13.09
CA VAL A 160 -4.40 3.00 -13.48
C VAL A 160 -5.77 3.27 -14.05
N LYS A 161 -6.01 2.81 -15.27
CA LYS A 161 -7.31 2.96 -15.93
C LYS A 161 -8.24 1.89 -15.36
N ARG A 162 -9.22 2.32 -14.57
CA ARG A 162 -10.29 1.47 -14.06
C ARG A 162 -11.50 1.53 -15.00
N GLY A 163 -12.39 0.57 -14.87
CA GLY A 163 -13.63 0.53 -15.63
C GLY A 163 -14.45 -0.74 -15.40
N CYS A 164 -15.53 -0.87 -16.14
CA CYS A 164 -16.39 -2.04 -16.17
C CYS A 164 -16.16 -2.80 -17.49
N GLY A 165 -15.11 -3.62 -17.54
CA GLY A 165 -14.71 -4.34 -18.76
C GLY A 165 -15.28 -5.74 -18.91
N SER A 166 -16.05 -6.23 -17.92
CA SER A 166 -16.60 -7.58 -17.96
C SER A 166 -17.84 -7.60 -18.87
N TRP A 167 -17.88 -8.54 -19.81
CA TRP A 167 -19.04 -8.74 -20.69
C TRP A 167 -20.33 -9.07 -19.91
N GLU A 168 -20.20 -9.60 -18.69
CA GLU A 168 -21.30 -9.97 -17.80
C GLU A 168 -21.85 -8.78 -17.00
N CYS A 169 -21.21 -7.61 -17.05
CA CYS A 169 -21.51 -6.50 -16.17
C CYS A 169 -21.71 -5.19 -16.94
N SER A 170 -22.88 -4.56 -16.75
CA SER A 170 -23.25 -3.27 -17.35
C SER A 170 -23.47 -2.17 -16.30
N CYS A 171 -22.81 -2.28 -15.13
CA CYS A 171 -23.06 -1.38 -14.00
C CYS A 171 -22.46 0.03 -14.19
N GLY A 172 -21.53 0.22 -15.12
CA GLY A 172 -20.87 1.51 -15.37
C GLY A 172 -19.91 1.97 -14.27
N GLU A 173 -19.80 1.24 -13.15
CA GLU A 173 -18.90 1.58 -12.05
C GLU A 173 -17.45 1.15 -12.33
N GLU A 174 -16.49 1.95 -11.88
CA GLU A 174 -15.04 1.69 -11.96
C GLU A 174 -14.55 0.68 -10.90
N HIS A 175 -15.07 -0.54 -10.94
CA HIS A 175 -14.70 -1.60 -9.98
C HIS A 175 -13.60 -2.53 -10.48
N SER A 176 -13.42 -2.65 -11.80
CA SER A 176 -12.48 -3.57 -12.44
C SER A 176 -11.58 -2.85 -13.46
N ILE A 177 -11.03 -3.62 -14.40
CA ILE A 177 -10.19 -3.16 -15.51
C ILE A 177 -11.06 -3.13 -16.79
N PRO A 178 -10.83 -2.21 -17.75
CA PRO A 178 -11.63 -2.13 -18.99
C PRO A 178 -11.40 -3.29 -19.98
N TYR A 179 -10.19 -3.84 -20.08
CA TYR A 179 -9.88 -4.95 -20.99
C TYR A 179 -8.74 -5.82 -20.46
N LYS A 180 -8.64 -7.01 -21.03
CA LYS A 180 -7.59 -7.97 -20.72
C LYS A 180 -6.21 -7.40 -21.06
N THR A 181 -5.28 -7.48 -20.11
CA THR A 181 -3.88 -7.06 -20.33
C THR A 181 -2.89 -8.10 -19.86
N GLU A 182 -1.71 -8.08 -20.46
CA GLU A 182 -0.59 -8.91 -20.06
C GLU A 182 0.59 -8.04 -19.62
N GLY A 183 1.29 -8.52 -18.58
CA GLY A 183 2.53 -7.94 -18.09
C GLY A 183 3.57 -9.03 -17.84
N LYS A 184 4.83 -8.69 -18.08
CA LYS A 184 5.96 -9.61 -17.91
C LYS A 184 7.06 -8.98 -17.06
N CYS A 185 7.69 -9.80 -16.24
CA CYS A 185 8.92 -9.45 -15.54
C CYS A 185 9.78 -10.71 -15.33
N GLY A 186 10.93 -10.77 -16.00
CA GLY A 186 11.78 -11.96 -16.00
C GLY A 186 11.06 -13.16 -16.63
N SER A 187 11.00 -14.28 -15.91
CA SER A 187 10.27 -15.49 -16.33
C SER A 187 8.78 -15.49 -15.98
N VAL A 188 8.31 -14.51 -15.19
CA VAL A 188 6.91 -14.43 -14.77
C VAL A 188 6.10 -13.66 -15.81
N ARG A 189 4.97 -14.23 -16.22
CA ARG A 189 3.95 -13.58 -17.03
C ARG A 189 2.64 -13.54 -16.26
N VAL A 190 1.97 -12.41 -16.27
CA VAL A 190 0.68 -12.23 -15.61
C VAL A 190 -0.30 -11.67 -16.61
N VAL A 191 -1.47 -12.30 -16.65
CA VAL A 191 -2.60 -11.87 -17.45
C VAL A 191 -3.69 -11.40 -16.50
N LEU A 192 -4.06 -10.13 -16.63
CA LEU A 192 -5.16 -9.52 -15.91
C LEU A 192 -6.40 -9.56 -16.79
N MET A 193 -7.52 -9.98 -16.24
CA MET A 193 -8.80 -10.08 -16.94
C MET A 193 -9.87 -9.33 -16.14
N PRO A 194 -10.79 -8.63 -16.82
CA PRO A 194 -11.89 -7.95 -16.17
C PRO A 194 -12.80 -8.96 -15.45
N ALA A 195 -13.32 -8.58 -14.30
CA ALA A 195 -14.25 -9.40 -13.52
C ALA A 195 -15.57 -8.64 -13.31
N PRO A 196 -16.72 -9.34 -13.23
CA PRO A 196 -17.98 -8.72 -12.81
C PRO A 196 -17.95 -8.32 -11.33
N LYS A 197 -18.84 -7.40 -10.94
CA LYS A 197 -18.96 -6.90 -9.57
C LYS A 197 -19.30 -8.02 -8.58
N GLY A 198 -18.55 -8.09 -7.48
CA GLY A 198 -18.78 -9.04 -6.38
C GLY A 198 -17.91 -10.29 -6.41
N VAL A 199 -17.04 -10.44 -7.41
CA VAL A 199 -16.05 -11.53 -7.46
C VAL A 199 -14.90 -11.29 -6.46
N GLY A 200 -14.55 -10.03 -6.25
CA GLY A 200 -13.41 -9.61 -5.45
C GLY A 200 -12.06 -9.82 -6.15
N LEU A 201 -10.99 -9.69 -5.36
CA LEU A 201 -9.61 -9.81 -5.83
C LEU A 201 -9.15 -11.27 -5.84
N VAL A 202 -9.23 -11.93 -7.00
CA VAL A 202 -8.81 -13.32 -7.18
C VAL A 202 -7.31 -13.38 -7.47
N CYS A 203 -6.50 -13.21 -6.42
CA CYS A 203 -5.04 -13.28 -6.46
C CYS A 203 -4.43 -13.66 -5.10
N ASP A 204 -3.11 -13.81 -5.03
CA ASP A 204 -2.40 -14.04 -3.78
C ASP A 204 -2.45 -12.81 -2.85
N ASP A 205 -2.31 -13.03 -1.54
CA ASP A 205 -2.53 -11.98 -0.55
C ASP A 205 -1.58 -10.78 -0.68
N GLU A 206 -0.36 -10.99 -1.19
CA GLU A 206 0.58 -9.89 -1.43
C GLU A 206 0.22 -9.10 -2.68
N SER A 207 -0.27 -9.76 -3.72
CA SER A 207 -0.80 -9.11 -4.91
C SER A 207 -2.11 -8.37 -4.66
N LYS A 208 -2.95 -8.83 -3.72
CA LYS A 208 -4.17 -8.11 -3.29
C LYS A 208 -3.85 -6.69 -2.79
N LYS A 209 -2.73 -6.52 -2.08
CA LYS A 209 -2.26 -5.21 -1.60
C LYS A 209 -2.07 -4.22 -2.74
N LEU A 210 -1.52 -4.69 -3.87
CA LEU A 210 -1.35 -3.86 -5.07
C LEU A 210 -2.69 -3.40 -5.63
N PHE A 211 -3.63 -4.31 -5.84
CA PHE A 211 -4.92 -3.97 -6.44
C PHE A 211 -5.80 -3.12 -5.52
N ARG A 212 -5.77 -3.38 -4.22
CA ARG A 212 -6.47 -2.55 -3.21
C ARG A 212 -5.97 -1.11 -3.24
N LEU A 213 -4.66 -0.89 -3.18
CA LEU A 213 -4.07 0.44 -3.23
C LEU A 213 -4.27 1.13 -4.59
N ALA A 214 -4.48 0.37 -5.66
CA ALA A 214 -4.86 0.90 -6.97
C ALA A 214 -6.36 1.22 -7.09
N GLY A 215 -7.19 0.87 -6.11
CA GLY A 215 -8.63 1.09 -6.15
C GLY A 215 -9.41 0.10 -7.01
N ILE A 216 -8.82 -1.05 -7.34
CA ILE A 216 -9.49 -2.14 -8.07
C ILE A 216 -10.14 -3.05 -7.03
N LYS A 217 -11.43 -3.34 -7.22
CA LYS A 217 -12.22 -4.19 -6.32
C LYS A 217 -12.33 -5.62 -6.83
N ASP A 218 -12.52 -5.78 -8.13
CA ASP A 218 -12.78 -7.07 -8.76
C ASP A 218 -11.79 -7.32 -9.90
N ILE A 219 -11.10 -8.46 -9.89
CA ILE A 219 -10.16 -8.82 -10.95
C ILE A 219 -9.86 -10.32 -10.98
N TRP A 220 -9.77 -10.87 -12.20
CA TRP A 220 -9.23 -12.21 -12.42
C TRP A 220 -7.76 -12.12 -12.80
N VAL A 221 -6.92 -12.86 -12.08
CA VAL A 221 -5.48 -12.87 -12.31
C VAL A 221 -5.02 -14.27 -12.68
N LYS A 222 -4.38 -14.41 -13.85
CA LYS A 222 -3.75 -15.65 -14.29
C LYS A 222 -2.24 -15.46 -14.36
N THR A 223 -1.50 -16.23 -13.56
CA THR A 223 -0.05 -16.13 -13.45
C THR A 223 0.62 -17.35 -14.07
N PHE A 224 1.72 -17.14 -14.79
CA PHE A 224 2.53 -18.19 -15.40
C PHE A 224 4.01 -18.01 -15.03
N GLY A 225 4.75 -19.12 -14.98
CA GLY A 225 6.19 -19.13 -14.67
C GLY A 225 6.50 -19.19 -13.17
N ALA A 226 7.67 -18.69 -12.78
CA ALA A 226 8.19 -18.82 -11.42
C ALA A 226 7.59 -17.80 -10.44
N THR A 227 6.34 -18.02 -10.02
CA THR A 227 5.57 -17.11 -9.15
C THR A 227 6.07 -17.02 -7.70
N TYR A 228 6.99 -17.89 -7.28
CA TYR A 228 7.58 -17.84 -5.94
C TYR A 228 8.31 -16.52 -5.66
N THR A 229 8.85 -15.87 -6.70
CA THR A 229 9.54 -14.59 -6.57
C THR A 229 8.54 -13.45 -6.62
N ARG A 230 8.04 -13.05 -5.44
CA ARG A 230 7.04 -11.99 -5.29
C ARG A 230 7.41 -10.66 -5.92
N PHE A 231 8.70 -10.31 -5.90
CA PHE A 231 9.19 -9.10 -6.56
C PHE A 231 8.88 -9.10 -8.07
N SER A 232 9.20 -10.19 -8.76
CA SER A 232 8.94 -10.32 -10.20
C SER A 232 7.45 -10.40 -10.49
N LEU A 233 6.68 -11.08 -9.62
CA LEU A 233 5.24 -11.22 -9.76
C LEU A 233 4.52 -9.87 -9.70
N ILE A 234 4.72 -9.10 -8.62
CA ILE A 234 4.07 -7.80 -8.44
C ILE A 234 4.56 -6.79 -9.49
N ARG A 235 5.83 -6.85 -9.88
CA ARG A 235 6.36 -6.01 -10.96
C ARG A 235 5.74 -6.36 -12.32
N ALA A 236 5.45 -7.62 -12.59
CA ALA A 236 4.72 -8.04 -13.79
C ALA A 236 3.27 -7.54 -13.78
N MET A 237 2.59 -7.61 -12.62
CA MET A 237 1.24 -7.05 -12.46
C MET A 237 1.21 -5.54 -12.64
N PHE A 238 2.16 -4.82 -12.04
CA PHE A 238 2.30 -3.38 -12.21
C PHE A 238 2.56 -3.00 -13.67
N ASN A 239 3.37 -3.78 -14.39
CA ASN A 239 3.56 -3.59 -15.83
C ASN A 239 2.27 -3.85 -16.63
N ALA A 240 1.46 -4.85 -16.25
CA ALA A 240 0.17 -5.11 -16.89
C ALA A 240 -0.78 -3.91 -16.69
N LEU A 241 -0.86 -3.36 -15.47
CA LEU A 241 -1.65 -2.16 -15.18
C LEU A 241 -1.15 -0.95 -15.97
N LYS A 242 0.17 -0.78 -16.10
CA LYS A 242 0.77 0.28 -16.93
C LYS A 242 0.40 0.13 -18.41
N ASN A 243 0.35 -1.11 -18.90
CA ASN A 243 0.02 -1.41 -20.30
C ASN A 243 -1.43 -1.05 -20.64
N LEU A 244 -2.34 -0.98 -19.65
CA LEU A 244 -3.70 -0.49 -19.89
C LEU A 244 -3.66 0.87 -20.57
N TYR A 245 -2.95 1.85 -20.05
CA TYR A 245 -2.87 3.17 -20.67
C TYR A 245 -2.23 3.22 -22.07
N LEU A 246 -1.52 2.18 -22.49
CA LEU A 246 -0.93 2.12 -23.83
C LEU A 246 -1.93 1.62 -24.87
N TYR A 247 -2.76 0.64 -24.51
CA TYR A 247 -3.76 0.07 -25.41
C TYR A 247 -4.87 1.05 -25.82
N ASP A 248 -5.10 2.09 -25.03
CA ASP A 248 -6.11 3.12 -25.31
C ASP A 248 -5.67 4.14 -26.39
N ARG A 249 -4.37 4.19 -26.69
CA ARG A 249 -3.75 5.17 -27.60
C ARG A 249 -3.46 4.64 -29.00
N GLY A 250 -3.80 3.39 -29.29
CA GLY A 250 -3.64 2.75 -30.60
C GLY A 250 -4.98 2.37 -31.18
#